data_AF-A0A1F3KNS9-F1
#
_entry.id   AF-A0A1F3KNS9-F1
#
_cell.length_a   1.000
_cell.length_b   1.000
_cell.length_c   1.000
_cell.angle_alpha   90.00
_cell.angle_beta   90.00
_cell.angle_gamma   90.00
#
_symmetry.space_group_name_H-M   'P 1'
#
loop_
_entity.id
_entity.type
_entity.pdbx_description
1 polymer ?
#
loop_
_entity_poly.entity_id
_entity_poly.type
_entity_poly.pdbx_seq_one_letter_code
_entity_poly.pdbx_strand_id
1 'polypeptide(L)'
;MFKYPKVNYIGNKEKIAKWICDQFPNDAKTLFDAFSGGCSLSYDAKFRGLEVYTNDILKINYHIANALIQNNSILLTKEDIEIIFSGEPFEGFMFNNYSEVFFFPEECKELDLYRANIENLDSVIKKSLAFVLMRRTMIRKMPYSRFNINWEKIVQLRDEEYSYDKYKRKRAYHNKSFKYHFLQNVDEYNNAVFNNSKNNVAYNDDIFNLLDNIKADIIYLDPPYTGTMNNYFGFYGLIDDYISGSKTVPFENNFVDKKTVGLLFDKLFSKLSNFKYWYLSYNNSSFPTKDELLYLLNKYSNNIQVIERKHNYKITGKEKKENNKEYLFIVKNDLYQENIKKSYATAEL
;
A
#
# COMPACT_ATOMS: atom_id res chain seq x y z
N MET A 1 -2.76 23.62 0.77
CA MET A 1 -1.64 22.66 0.82
C MET A 1 -2.24 21.27 0.81
N PHE A 2 -1.82 20.41 -0.12
CA PHE A 2 -2.36 19.05 -0.24
C PHE A 2 -1.93 18.19 0.95
N LYS A 3 -2.81 17.29 1.38
CA LYS A 3 -2.59 16.47 2.57
C LYS A 3 -2.87 15.02 2.23
N TYR A 4 -1.93 14.15 2.60
CA TYR A 4 -2.11 12.71 2.52
C TYR A 4 -3.38 12.30 3.30
N PRO A 5 -4.32 11.56 2.69
CA PRO A 5 -5.57 11.22 3.34
C PRO A 5 -5.34 10.09 4.34
N LYS A 6 -6.26 9.88 5.26
CA LYS A 6 -6.15 8.79 6.24
C LYS A 6 -6.25 7.41 5.57
N VAL A 7 -5.11 6.80 5.29
CA VAL A 7 -5.02 5.43 4.79
C VAL A 7 -4.67 4.48 5.94
N ASN A 8 -5.64 3.69 6.38
CA ASN A 8 -5.44 2.65 7.40
C ASN A 8 -4.63 1.48 6.80
N TYR A 9 -3.30 1.55 6.83
CA TYR A 9 -2.40 0.53 6.29
C TYR A 9 -1.37 0.09 7.36
N ILE A 10 -1.14 -1.21 7.49
CA ILE A 10 -0.17 -1.78 8.43
C ILE A 10 1.23 -1.48 7.91
N GLY A 11 2.13 -1.02 8.77
CA GLY A 11 3.49 -0.64 8.36
C GLY A 11 3.58 0.69 7.62
N ASN A 12 2.49 1.46 7.49
CA ASN A 12 2.47 2.73 6.77
C ASN A 12 3.53 3.71 7.32
N LYS A 13 4.34 4.25 6.42
CA LYS A 13 5.43 5.19 6.71
C LYS A 13 4.99 6.65 6.88
N GLU A 14 3.70 6.94 6.99
CA GLU A 14 3.13 8.31 7.10
C GLU A 14 3.89 9.22 8.07
N LYS A 15 4.26 8.70 9.25
CA LYS A 15 4.97 9.48 10.29
C LYS A 15 6.45 9.74 9.99
N ILE A 16 7.06 8.99 9.08
CA ILE A 16 8.49 9.08 8.76
C ILE A 16 8.79 9.35 7.29
N ALA A 17 7.79 9.34 6.41
CA ALA A 17 7.90 9.62 4.97
C ALA A 17 8.73 10.89 4.71
N LYS A 18 8.36 12.00 5.36
CA LYS A 18 9.09 13.27 5.23
C LYS A 18 10.58 13.13 5.57
N TRP A 19 10.90 12.45 6.67
CA TRP A 19 12.29 12.25 7.11
C TRP A 19 13.10 11.38 6.15
N ILE A 20 12.48 10.34 5.58
CA ILE A 20 13.13 9.51 4.55
C ILE A 20 13.40 10.37 3.30
N CYS A 21 12.40 11.09 2.82
CA CYS A 21 12.55 11.96 1.64
C CYS A 21 13.51 13.14 1.88
N ASP A 22 13.71 13.58 3.13
CA ASP A 22 14.73 14.58 3.48
C ASP A 22 16.17 14.05 3.27
N GLN A 23 16.36 12.73 3.14
CA GLN A 23 17.66 12.13 2.84
C GLN A 23 17.92 12.00 1.33
N PHE A 24 16.91 12.18 0.48
CA PHE A 24 17.06 12.02 -0.96
C PHE A 24 18.05 13.06 -1.52
N PRO A 25 18.89 12.68 -2.50
CA PRO A 25 19.82 13.61 -3.12
C PRO A 25 19.09 14.74 -3.83
N ASN A 26 19.60 15.97 -3.72
CA ASN A 26 18.96 17.16 -4.31
C ASN A 26 18.86 17.11 -5.85
N ASP A 27 19.73 16.34 -6.51
CA ASP A 27 19.75 16.15 -7.96
C ASP A 27 18.80 15.05 -8.45
N ALA A 28 18.19 14.27 -7.55
CA ALA A 28 17.26 13.21 -7.93
C ALA A 28 15.93 13.80 -8.42
N LYS A 29 15.48 13.31 -9.58
CA LYS A 29 14.25 13.75 -10.25
C LYS A 29 13.18 12.68 -10.28
N THR A 30 13.58 11.42 -10.16
CA THR A 30 12.70 10.26 -10.31
C THR A 30 12.84 9.31 -9.12
N LEU A 31 11.71 8.77 -8.68
CA LEU A 31 11.63 7.77 -7.61
C LEU A 31 10.88 6.54 -8.10
N PHE A 32 11.43 5.35 -7.84
CA PHE A 32 10.69 4.10 -7.91
C PHE A 32 10.42 3.55 -6.50
N ASP A 33 9.18 3.64 -6.03
CA ASP A 33 8.70 3.01 -4.80
C ASP A 33 8.25 1.57 -5.09
N ALA A 34 9.15 0.60 -4.86
CA ALA A 34 9.01 -0.78 -5.32
C ALA A 34 7.94 -1.58 -4.57
N PHE A 35 7.60 -1.16 -3.35
CA PHE A 35 6.67 -1.82 -2.42
C PHE A 35 5.76 -0.77 -1.78
N SER A 36 5.01 -0.07 -2.63
CA SER A 36 4.38 1.20 -2.30
C SER A 36 3.33 1.14 -1.18
N GLY A 37 2.65 0.01 -1.00
CA GLY A 37 1.70 -0.20 0.10
C GLY A 37 0.68 0.94 0.22
N GLY A 38 0.71 1.64 1.36
CA GLY A 38 -0.15 2.80 1.61
C GLY A 38 0.22 4.08 0.83
N CYS A 39 1.36 4.13 0.14
CA CYS A 39 1.84 5.24 -0.68
C CYS A 39 2.17 6.56 0.07
N SER A 40 2.38 6.55 1.38
CA SER A 40 2.69 7.80 2.12
C SER A 40 4.05 8.40 1.74
N LEU A 41 5.06 7.56 1.49
CA LEU A 41 6.37 8.01 1.01
C LEU A 41 6.27 8.54 -0.42
N SER A 42 5.64 7.76 -1.31
CA SER A 42 5.34 8.18 -2.69
C SER A 42 4.58 9.52 -2.75
N TYR A 43 3.65 9.77 -1.83
CA TYR A 43 2.90 11.02 -1.76
C TYR A 43 3.79 12.21 -1.38
N ASP A 44 4.70 12.05 -0.40
CA ASP A 44 5.67 13.09 -0.03
C ASP A 44 6.68 13.35 -1.17
N ALA A 45 7.14 12.30 -1.85
CA ALA A 45 8.03 12.43 -3.01
C ALA A 45 7.35 13.17 -4.18
N LYS A 46 6.11 12.81 -4.50
CA LYS A 46 5.29 13.54 -5.49
C LYS A 46 5.11 15.00 -5.11
N PHE A 47 4.85 15.28 -3.83
CA PHE A 47 4.70 16.64 -3.30
C PHE A 47 5.99 17.47 -3.43
N ARG A 48 7.16 16.83 -3.33
CA ARG A 48 8.48 17.45 -3.58
C ARG A 48 8.81 17.63 -5.07
N GLY A 49 7.92 17.25 -5.97
CA GLY A 49 8.09 17.44 -7.41
C GLY A 49 8.86 16.34 -8.14
N LEU A 50 9.10 15.19 -7.49
CA LEU A 50 9.67 14.03 -8.17
C LEU A 50 8.64 13.40 -9.10
N GLU A 51 9.10 12.85 -10.23
CA GLU A 51 8.30 11.89 -10.99
C GLU A 51 8.35 10.54 -10.27
N VAL A 52 7.18 10.00 -9.93
CA VAL A 52 7.07 8.84 -9.05
C VAL A 52 6.50 7.65 -9.82
N TYR A 53 7.27 6.58 -9.85
CA TYR A 53 6.84 5.24 -10.23
C TYR A 53 6.56 4.45 -8.95
N THR A 54 5.45 3.75 -8.89
CA THR A 54 5.07 2.93 -7.74
C THR A 54 4.75 1.52 -8.19
N ASN A 55 5.15 0.51 -7.43
CA ASN A 55 4.70 -0.86 -7.62
C ASN A 55 4.13 -1.44 -6.32
N ASP A 56 3.17 -2.34 -6.45
CA ASP A 56 2.81 -3.26 -5.38
C ASP A 56 2.16 -4.51 -6.00
N ILE A 57 2.34 -5.66 -5.36
CA ILE A 57 1.75 -6.91 -5.85
C ILE A 57 0.26 -7.02 -5.51
N LEU A 58 -0.19 -6.37 -4.42
CA LEU A 58 -1.60 -6.35 -4.06
C LEU A 58 -2.36 -5.33 -4.91
N LYS A 59 -3.48 -5.77 -5.48
CA LYS A 59 -4.29 -4.96 -6.39
C LYS A 59 -4.86 -3.74 -5.68
N ILE A 60 -5.24 -3.85 -4.41
CA ILE A 60 -5.71 -2.70 -3.64
C ILE A 60 -4.62 -1.64 -3.47
N ASN A 61 -3.35 -2.03 -3.31
CA ASN A 61 -2.25 -1.08 -3.15
C ASN A 61 -1.96 -0.36 -4.47
N TYR A 62 -2.06 -1.07 -5.60
CA TYR A 62 -2.09 -0.45 -6.91
C TYR A 62 -3.21 0.60 -7.02
N HIS A 63 -4.43 0.30 -6.58
CA HIS A 63 -5.50 1.30 -6.63
C HIS A 63 -5.24 2.52 -5.72
N ILE A 64 -4.57 2.34 -4.56
CA ILE A 64 -4.11 3.47 -3.73
C ILE A 64 -3.12 4.34 -4.51
N ALA A 65 -2.12 3.71 -5.13
CA ALA A 65 -1.10 4.40 -5.90
C ALA A 65 -1.70 5.11 -7.14
N ASN A 66 -2.58 4.43 -7.85
CA ASN A 66 -3.24 4.98 -9.03
C ASN A 66 -4.13 6.18 -8.67
N ALA A 67 -4.85 6.11 -7.55
CA ALA A 67 -5.75 7.16 -7.08
C ALA A 67 -5.04 8.39 -6.51
N LEU A 68 -3.89 8.23 -5.84
CA LEU A 68 -3.21 9.31 -5.11
C LEU A 68 -1.91 9.80 -5.79
N ILE A 69 -1.20 8.91 -6.48
CA ILE A 69 0.13 9.17 -7.04
C ILE A 69 0.06 9.40 -8.55
N GLN A 70 -0.43 8.41 -9.33
CA GLN A 70 -0.60 8.57 -10.77
C GLN A 70 -1.62 9.65 -11.13
N ASN A 71 -2.72 9.72 -10.38
CA ASN A 71 -3.77 10.71 -10.58
C ASN A 71 -3.29 12.15 -10.33
N ASN A 72 -3.41 13.00 -11.33
CA ASN A 72 -3.07 14.42 -11.23
C ASN A 72 -4.28 15.34 -10.98
N SER A 73 -5.51 14.92 -11.29
CA SER A 73 -6.66 15.85 -11.27
C SER A 73 -8.04 15.22 -11.25
N ILE A 74 -8.18 13.91 -11.47
CA ILE A 74 -9.49 13.26 -11.56
C ILE A 74 -10.05 13.05 -10.16
N LEU A 75 -11.30 13.43 -9.95
CA LEU A 75 -12.02 13.32 -8.68
C LEU A 75 -13.28 12.49 -8.87
N LEU A 76 -13.84 11.98 -7.77
CA LEU A 76 -15.21 11.47 -7.78
C LEU A 76 -16.20 12.63 -7.67
N THR A 77 -17.17 12.66 -8.58
CA THR A 77 -18.28 13.62 -8.54
C THR A 77 -19.48 13.05 -7.78
N LYS A 78 -20.55 13.84 -7.65
CA LYS A 78 -21.81 13.37 -7.05
C LYS A 78 -22.46 12.29 -7.90
N GLU A 79 -22.44 12.46 -9.22
CA GLU A 79 -22.98 11.50 -10.18
C GLU A 79 -22.23 10.16 -10.08
N ASP A 80 -20.90 10.17 -9.95
CA ASP A 80 -20.12 8.95 -9.74
C ASP A 80 -20.55 8.21 -8.46
N ILE A 81 -20.83 8.96 -7.38
CA ILE A 81 -21.28 8.41 -6.11
C ILE A 81 -22.70 7.85 -6.24
N GLU A 82 -23.59 8.53 -6.95
CA GLU A 82 -24.94 8.05 -7.23
C GLU A 82 -24.91 6.74 -8.02
N ILE A 83 -24.05 6.64 -9.05
CA ILE A 83 -23.82 5.40 -9.81
C ILE A 83 -23.43 4.26 -8.86
N ILE A 84 -22.39 4.46 -8.03
CA ILE A 84 -21.88 3.42 -7.10
C ILE A 84 -22.99 2.86 -6.20
N PHE A 85 -23.86 3.73 -5.67
CA PHE A 85 -24.86 3.37 -4.66
C PHE A 85 -26.29 3.24 -5.20
N SER A 86 -26.46 3.07 -6.51
CA SER A 86 -27.77 2.88 -7.17
C SER A 86 -28.13 1.40 -7.34
N GLY A 87 -29.43 1.11 -7.41
CA GLY A 87 -29.94 -0.25 -7.63
C GLY A 87 -30.18 -1.04 -6.34
N GLU A 88 -30.62 -2.28 -6.53
CA GLU A 88 -30.98 -3.20 -5.45
C GLU A 88 -29.85 -4.19 -5.17
N PRO A 89 -29.48 -4.43 -3.89
CA PRO A 89 -28.49 -5.43 -3.50
C PRO A 89 -28.83 -6.84 -4.02
N PHE A 90 -27.83 -7.60 -4.44
CA PHE A 90 -28.02 -8.95 -4.98
C PHE A 90 -26.95 -9.92 -4.46
N GLU A 91 -27.23 -11.22 -4.57
CA GLU A 91 -26.32 -12.28 -4.13
C GLU A 91 -25.28 -12.56 -5.21
N GLY A 92 -24.01 -12.20 -4.95
CA GLY A 92 -22.90 -12.39 -5.86
C GLY A 92 -21.70 -13.06 -5.18
N PHE A 93 -20.50 -12.62 -5.57
CA PHE A 93 -19.25 -13.21 -5.09
C PHE A 93 -19.07 -13.03 -3.58
N MET A 94 -19.29 -11.82 -3.06
CA MET A 94 -19.15 -11.52 -1.64
C MET A 94 -20.17 -12.28 -0.81
N PHE A 95 -21.42 -12.35 -1.27
CA PHE A 95 -22.46 -13.12 -0.59
C PHE A 95 -22.07 -14.60 -0.47
N ASN A 96 -21.65 -15.21 -1.57
CA ASN A 96 -21.35 -16.64 -1.61
C ASN A 96 -20.08 -17.02 -0.83
N ASN A 97 -19.13 -16.10 -0.68
CA ASN A 97 -17.80 -16.41 -0.15
C ASN A 97 -17.48 -15.79 1.21
N TYR A 98 -18.21 -14.76 1.62
CA TYR A 98 -17.85 -13.92 2.76
C TYR A 98 -19.01 -13.56 3.70
N SER A 99 -20.23 -13.99 3.39
CA SER A 99 -21.34 -13.99 4.34
C SER A 99 -20.99 -14.84 5.55
N GLU A 100 -21.16 -14.26 6.74
CA GLU A 100 -20.83 -14.92 8.01
C GLU A 100 -19.36 -15.37 8.11
N VAL A 101 -18.49 -14.75 7.32
CA VAL A 101 -17.04 -14.86 7.45
C VAL A 101 -16.50 -13.53 7.96
N PHE A 102 -16.85 -12.43 7.27
CA PHE A 102 -16.42 -11.08 7.64
C PHE A 102 -17.57 -10.08 7.74
N PHE A 103 -18.66 -10.31 7.00
CA PHE A 103 -19.80 -9.41 6.93
C PHE A 103 -21.12 -10.17 7.05
N PHE A 104 -22.17 -9.46 7.44
CA PHE A 104 -23.51 -10.03 7.45
C PHE A 104 -24.00 -10.29 6.01
N PRO A 105 -24.93 -11.24 5.78
CA PRO A 105 -25.41 -11.57 4.44
C PRO A 105 -25.90 -10.35 3.63
N GLU A 106 -26.69 -9.47 4.24
CA GLU A 106 -27.17 -8.24 3.56
C GLU A 106 -26.04 -7.25 3.25
N GLU A 107 -25.03 -7.16 4.12
CA GLU A 107 -23.83 -6.35 3.86
C GLU A 107 -23.03 -6.91 2.67
N CYS A 108 -22.99 -8.22 2.50
CA CYS A 108 -22.36 -8.84 1.34
C CYS A 108 -23.11 -8.55 0.04
N LYS A 109 -24.45 -8.56 0.06
CA LYS A 109 -25.26 -8.18 -1.12
C LYS A 109 -25.03 -6.73 -1.53
N GLU A 110 -24.91 -5.83 -0.55
CA GLU A 110 -24.54 -4.43 -0.79
C GLU A 110 -23.16 -4.32 -1.46
N LEU A 111 -22.18 -5.08 -0.97
CA LEU A 111 -20.83 -5.10 -1.55
C LEU A 111 -20.84 -5.64 -2.99
N ASP A 112 -21.60 -6.70 -3.27
CA ASP A 112 -21.73 -7.24 -4.62
C ASP A 112 -22.31 -6.19 -5.60
N LEU A 113 -23.34 -5.46 -5.17
CA LEU A 113 -23.90 -4.34 -5.93
C LEU A 113 -22.86 -3.23 -6.17
N TYR A 114 -22.21 -2.74 -5.11
CA TYR A 114 -21.29 -1.62 -5.23
C TYR A 114 -20.07 -1.96 -6.09
N ARG A 115 -19.57 -3.20 -6.00
CA ARG A 115 -18.49 -3.68 -6.86
C ARG A 115 -18.91 -3.68 -8.33
N ALA A 116 -20.09 -4.19 -8.65
CA ALA A 116 -20.60 -4.18 -10.02
C ALA A 116 -20.79 -2.74 -10.53
N ASN A 117 -21.31 -1.83 -9.70
CA ASN A 117 -21.53 -0.45 -10.08
C ASN A 117 -20.24 0.34 -10.29
N ILE A 118 -19.16 0.05 -9.54
CA ILE A 118 -17.85 0.67 -9.77
C ILE A 118 -17.36 0.40 -11.20
N GLU A 119 -17.70 -0.74 -11.80
CA GLU A 119 -17.31 -1.02 -13.19
C GLU A 119 -17.98 -0.10 -14.22
N ASN A 120 -19.08 0.55 -13.86
CA ASN A 120 -19.80 1.51 -14.70
C ASN A 120 -19.19 2.93 -14.68
N LEU A 121 -18.17 3.18 -13.85
CA LEU A 121 -17.46 4.46 -13.87
C LEU A 121 -16.60 4.57 -15.14
N ASP A 122 -16.62 5.76 -15.75
CA ASP A 122 -16.01 6.06 -17.06
C ASP A 122 -14.48 6.17 -17.06
N SER A 123 -13.84 6.08 -15.89
CA SER A 123 -12.40 6.27 -15.74
C SER A 123 -11.78 5.24 -14.80
N VAL A 124 -10.66 4.64 -15.21
CA VAL A 124 -9.85 3.74 -14.37
C VAL A 124 -9.40 4.45 -13.08
N ILE A 125 -9.15 5.76 -13.13
CA ILE A 125 -8.79 6.55 -11.96
C ILE A 125 -9.97 6.70 -11.00
N LYS A 126 -11.18 6.98 -11.51
CA LYS A 126 -12.40 7.00 -10.69
C LYS A 126 -12.70 5.65 -10.06
N LYS A 127 -12.56 4.56 -10.83
CA LYS A 127 -12.64 3.18 -10.30
C LYS A 127 -11.66 2.97 -9.15
N SER A 128 -10.42 3.44 -9.31
CA SER A 128 -9.39 3.34 -8.26
C SER A 128 -9.76 4.16 -7.01
N LEU A 129 -10.22 5.40 -7.17
CA LEU A 129 -10.72 6.20 -6.04
C LEU A 129 -11.88 5.50 -5.31
N ALA A 130 -12.83 4.95 -6.06
CA ALA A 130 -13.97 4.23 -5.50
C ALA A 130 -13.53 2.95 -4.76
N PHE A 131 -12.63 2.14 -5.34
CA PHE A 131 -12.09 0.94 -4.67
C PHE A 131 -11.30 1.29 -3.39
N VAL A 132 -10.52 2.36 -3.40
CA VAL A 132 -9.77 2.80 -2.20
C VAL A 132 -10.70 3.28 -1.10
N LEU A 133 -11.77 3.99 -1.45
CA LEU A 133 -12.81 4.37 -0.49
C LEU A 133 -13.56 3.14 0.03
N MET A 134 -13.96 2.20 -0.83
CA MET A 134 -14.60 0.94 -0.43
C MET A 134 -13.72 0.09 0.48
N ARG A 135 -12.43 -0.04 0.19
CA ARG A 135 -11.44 -0.64 1.11
C ARG A 135 -11.54 0.00 2.50
N ARG A 136 -11.57 1.33 2.55
CA ARG A 136 -11.66 2.06 3.82
C ARG A 136 -12.98 1.79 4.54
N THR A 137 -14.11 1.73 3.83
CA THR A 137 -15.41 1.41 4.45
C THR A 137 -15.43 0.00 5.02
N MET A 138 -14.93 -0.99 4.28
CA MET A 138 -14.80 -2.38 4.71
C MET A 138 -13.93 -2.49 5.98
N ILE A 139 -12.74 -1.87 5.98
CA ILE A 139 -11.85 -1.87 7.15
C ILE A 139 -12.48 -1.16 8.36
N ARG A 140 -13.28 -0.12 8.14
CA ARG A 140 -13.97 0.61 9.23
C ARG A 140 -15.06 -0.24 9.89
N LYS A 141 -15.64 -1.19 9.17
CA LYS A 141 -16.65 -2.10 9.71
C LYS A 141 -16.04 -3.29 10.46
N MET A 142 -14.74 -3.56 10.26
CA MET A 142 -14.04 -4.61 11.00
C MET A 142 -13.54 -4.18 12.38
N PRO A 143 -13.79 -4.98 13.43
CA PRO A 143 -13.12 -4.81 14.71
C PRO A 143 -11.60 -4.79 14.55
N TYR A 144 -10.93 -3.91 15.28
CA TYR A 144 -9.47 -3.67 15.18
C TYR A 144 -8.96 -3.33 13.77
N SER A 145 -9.84 -3.08 12.80
CA SER A 145 -9.51 -2.78 11.40
C SER A 145 -8.71 -3.89 10.71
N ARG A 146 -9.06 -5.15 10.94
CA ARG A 146 -8.36 -6.33 10.39
C ARG A 146 -9.32 -7.43 9.94
N PHE A 147 -8.93 -8.17 8.91
CA PHE A 147 -9.65 -9.33 8.35
C PHE A 147 -9.08 -10.68 8.81
N ASN A 148 -8.46 -10.72 9.99
CA ASN A 148 -7.93 -11.95 10.58
C ASN A 148 -8.65 -12.34 11.89
N ILE A 149 -9.92 -11.93 12.01
CA ILE A 149 -10.78 -12.16 13.16
C ILE A 149 -11.88 -13.13 12.73
N ASN A 150 -12.18 -14.13 13.55
CA ASN A 150 -13.25 -15.08 13.27
C ASN A 150 -14.65 -14.45 13.40
N TRP A 151 -15.62 -15.00 12.66
CA TRP A 151 -16.98 -14.48 12.58
C TRP A 151 -17.66 -14.29 13.93
N GLU A 152 -17.65 -15.30 14.81
CA GLU A 152 -18.25 -15.21 16.15
C GLU A 152 -17.73 -14.02 16.94
N LYS A 153 -16.42 -13.74 16.83
CA LYS A 153 -15.80 -12.61 17.52
C LYS A 153 -16.16 -11.28 16.86
N ILE A 154 -16.34 -11.27 15.54
CA ILE A 154 -16.83 -10.09 14.81
C ILE A 154 -18.23 -9.73 15.30
N VAL A 155 -19.16 -10.70 15.30
CA VAL A 155 -20.53 -10.51 15.80
C VAL A 155 -20.51 -10.02 17.25
N GLN A 156 -19.78 -10.70 18.13
CA GLN A 156 -19.66 -10.31 19.54
C GLN A 156 -19.08 -8.90 19.73
N LEU A 157 -18.10 -8.46 18.93
CA LEU A 157 -17.50 -7.12 19.06
C LEU A 157 -18.32 -6.01 18.41
N ARG A 158 -19.26 -6.37 17.52
CA ARG A 158 -20.21 -5.48 16.86
C ARG A 158 -21.53 -5.35 17.64
N ASP A 159 -21.80 -6.26 18.57
CA ASP A 159 -22.81 -6.09 19.62
C ASP A 159 -22.41 -4.90 20.52
N GLU A 160 -23.24 -3.86 20.52
CA GLU A 160 -22.97 -2.62 21.24
C GLU A 160 -23.10 -2.76 22.76
N GLU A 161 -24.03 -3.60 23.23
CA GLU A 161 -24.24 -3.86 24.65
C GLU A 161 -23.04 -4.61 25.21
N TYR A 162 -22.65 -5.71 24.57
CA TYR A 162 -21.46 -6.47 24.95
C TYR A 162 -20.19 -5.59 24.92
N SER A 163 -20.02 -4.80 23.85
CA SER A 163 -18.84 -3.96 23.68
C SER A 163 -18.75 -2.87 24.74
N TYR A 164 -19.90 -2.27 25.10
CA TYR A 164 -19.96 -1.29 26.17
C TYR A 164 -19.71 -1.95 27.53
N ASP A 165 -20.33 -3.08 27.84
CA ASP A 165 -20.18 -3.72 29.14
C ASP A 165 -18.73 -4.14 29.41
N LYS A 166 -18.07 -4.73 28.42
CA LYS A 166 -16.70 -5.27 28.54
C LYS A 166 -15.61 -4.24 28.34
N TYR A 167 -15.75 -3.33 27.37
CA TYR A 167 -14.69 -2.39 26.99
C TYR A 167 -15.00 -0.93 27.34
N LYS A 168 -16.19 -0.65 27.91
CA LYS A 168 -16.68 0.70 28.24
C LYS A 168 -16.64 1.65 27.04
N ARG A 169 -16.84 1.11 25.84
CA ARG A 169 -16.83 1.85 24.56
C ARG A 169 -17.89 1.31 23.62
N LYS A 170 -18.81 2.16 23.21
CA LYS A 170 -19.75 1.83 22.11
C LYS A 170 -18.97 1.82 20.79
N ARG A 171 -19.14 0.76 19.99
CA ARG A 171 -18.51 0.62 18.67
C ARG A 171 -19.52 0.71 17.53
N ALA A 172 -20.56 1.54 17.71
CA ALA A 172 -21.63 1.78 16.75
C ALA A 172 -21.15 2.12 15.34
N TYR A 173 -19.93 2.65 15.21
CA TYR A 173 -19.33 2.92 13.91
C TYR A 173 -19.17 1.67 13.04
N HIS A 174 -18.98 0.47 13.60
CA HIS A 174 -18.90 -0.77 12.82
C HIS A 174 -20.24 -1.13 12.16
N ASN A 175 -21.35 -0.69 12.75
CA ASN A 175 -22.69 -0.99 12.30
C ASN A 175 -23.26 0.06 11.34
N LYS A 176 -22.53 1.15 11.08
CA LYS A 176 -22.89 2.08 10.00
C LYS A 176 -22.70 1.42 8.63
N SER A 177 -23.53 1.80 7.65
CA SER A 177 -23.47 1.25 6.29
C SER A 177 -22.15 1.56 5.58
N PHE A 178 -21.80 0.80 4.53
CA PHE A 178 -20.63 1.14 3.71
C PHE A 178 -20.79 2.53 3.09
N LYS A 179 -21.98 2.86 2.56
CA LYS A 179 -22.30 4.19 2.02
C LYS A 179 -22.02 5.31 3.02
N TYR A 180 -22.41 5.15 4.28
CA TYR A 180 -22.10 6.13 5.33
C TYR A 180 -20.60 6.37 5.45
N HIS A 181 -19.80 5.30 5.59
CA HIS A 181 -18.35 5.46 5.71
C HIS A 181 -17.74 6.01 4.42
N PHE A 182 -18.26 5.66 3.25
CA PHE A 182 -17.77 6.16 1.97
C PHE A 182 -17.90 7.67 1.92
N LEU A 183 -19.12 8.18 2.10
CA LEU A 183 -19.45 9.61 2.04
C LEU A 183 -18.66 10.45 3.05
N GLN A 184 -18.38 9.91 4.24
CA GLN A 184 -17.57 10.59 5.25
C GLN A 184 -16.09 10.78 4.86
N ASN A 185 -15.61 10.11 3.81
CA ASN A 185 -14.20 10.16 3.41
C ASN A 185 -13.97 10.64 1.97
N VAL A 186 -15.01 10.77 1.15
CA VAL A 186 -14.90 11.26 -0.25
C VAL A 186 -14.11 12.57 -0.31
N ASP A 187 -14.51 13.57 0.49
CA ASP A 187 -13.86 14.88 0.46
C ASP A 187 -12.40 14.82 0.86
N GLU A 188 -12.04 13.99 1.86
CA GLU A 188 -10.65 13.82 2.29
C GLU A 188 -9.79 13.24 1.16
N TYR A 189 -10.32 12.25 0.43
CA TYR A 189 -9.60 11.61 -0.68
C TYR A 189 -9.54 12.48 -1.93
N ASN A 190 -10.63 13.17 -2.29
CA ASN A 190 -10.63 14.12 -3.40
C ASN A 190 -9.65 15.28 -3.14
N ASN A 191 -9.65 15.85 -1.93
CA ASN A 191 -8.72 16.93 -1.56
C ASN A 191 -7.25 16.50 -1.46
N ALA A 192 -6.99 15.19 -1.44
CA ALA A 192 -5.63 14.66 -1.48
C ALA A 192 -5.06 14.57 -2.90
N VAL A 193 -5.87 14.69 -3.96
CA VAL A 193 -5.40 14.63 -5.34
C VAL A 193 -4.76 15.96 -5.75
N PHE A 194 -3.59 15.88 -6.37
CA PHE A 194 -2.89 17.05 -6.89
C PHE A 194 -2.00 16.73 -8.08
N ASN A 195 -1.72 17.77 -8.88
CA ASN A 195 -0.85 17.70 -10.03
C ASN A 195 0.54 18.23 -9.66
N ASN A 196 1.58 17.42 -9.85
CA ASN A 196 2.98 17.84 -9.73
C ASN A 196 3.66 18.09 -11.09
N SER A 197 2.89 18.10 -12.17
CA SER A 197 3.34 18.27 -13.56
C SER A 197 4.32 17.18 -14.02
N LYS A 198 4.21 15.97 -13.47
CA LYS A 198 5.01 14.78 -13.83
C LYS A 198 4.13 13.63 -14.32
N ASN A 199 4.76 12.70 -15.04
CA ASN A 199 4.13 11.49 -15.54
C ASN A 199 4.33 10.35 -14.53
N ASN A 200 3.65 10.47 -13.37
CA ASN A 200 3.70 9.42 -12.35
C ASN A 200 2.99 8.15 -12.85
N VAL A 201 3.48 6.96 -12.50
CA VAL A 201 2.91 5.68 -12.97
C VAL A 201 2.77 4.69 -11.81
N ALA A 202 1.62 4.03 -11.74
CA ALA A 202 1.35 2.93 -10.84
C ALA A 202 1.37 1.58 -11.58
N TYR A 203 2.15 0.64 -11.07
CA TYR A 203 2.28 -0.73 -11.54
C TYR A 203 1.65 -1.70 -10.52
N ASN A 204 1.18 -2.84 -11.00
CA ASN A 204 0.66 -3.94 -10.18
C ASN A 204 1.29 -5.26 -10.64
N ASP A 205 2.51 -5.54 -10.19
CA ASP A 205 3.25 -6.73 -10.61
C ASP A 205 4.18 -7.23 -9.49
N ASP A 206 4.69 -8.44 -9.67
CA ASP A 206 5.86 -8.90 -8.93
C ASP A 206 7.05 -7.99 -9.25
N ILE A 207 7.71 -7.49 -8.21
CA ILE A 207 8.83 -6.56 -8.33
C ILE A 207 9.91 -7.10 -9.28
N PHE A 208 10.16 -8.41 -9.30
CA PHE A 208 11.20 -9.02 -10.13
C PHE A 208 10.93 -8.89 -11.64
N ASN A 209 9.68 -8.67 -12.05
CA ASN A 209 9.31 -8.44 -13.45
C ASN A 209 9.58 -6.99 -13.91
N LEU A 210 9.75 -6.06 -12.96
CA LEU A 210 9.84 -4.63 -13.23
C LEU A 210 11.26 -4.07 -13.12
N LEU A 211 12.12 -4.65 -12.28
CA LEU A 211 13.45 -4.10 -11.93
C LEU A 211 14.34 -3.81 -13.16
N ASP A 212 14.29 -4.68 -14.18
CA ASP A 212 15.13 -4.53 -15.37
C ASP A 212 14.62 -3.40 -16.30
N ASN A 213 13.30 -3.11 -16.25
CA ASN A 213 12.59 -2.25 -17.19
C ASN A 213 12.39 -0.82 -16.68
N ILE A 214 12.17 -0.64 -15.38
CA ILE A 214 11.96 0.68 -14.78
C ILE A 214 13.31 1.41 -14.64
N LYS A 215 13.32 2.70 -14.95
CA LYS A 215 14.49 3.58 -14.78
C LYS A 215 14.11 4.74 -13.86
N ALA A 216 14.85 4.87 -12.77
CA ALA A 216 14.73 5.98 -11.85
C ALA A 216 16.09 6.26 -11.19
N ASP A 217 16.26 7.48 -10.66
CA ASP A 217 17.44 7.87 -9.89
C ASP A 217 17.47 7.10 -8.57
N ILE A 218 16.32 7.04 -7.91
CA ILE A 218 16.13 6.41 -6.61
C ILE A 218 15.23 5.18 -6.75
N ILE A 219 15.63 4.06 -6.16
CA ILE A 219 14.70 2.99 -5.78
C ILE A 219 14.52 2.99 -4.25
N TYR A 220 13.27 3.02 -3.82
CA TYR A 220 12.89 2.85 -2.43
C TYR A 220 12.30 1.46 -2.21
N LEU A 221 12.77 0.80 -1.17
CA LEU A 221 12.46 -0.57 -0.79
C LEU A 221 11.89 -0.57 0.63
N ASP A 222 10.69 -1.09 0.76
CA ASP A 222 10.04 -1.38 2.05
C ASP A 222 9.29 -2.72 1.93
N PRO A 223 10.00 -3.82 1.59
CA PRO A 223 9.36 -5.11 1.40
C PRO A 223 8.73 -5.58 2.71
N PRO A 224 7.77 -6.51 2.66
CA PRO A 224 7.42 -7.27 3.84
C PRO A 224 8.68 -7.89 4.45
N TYR A 225 8.75 -7.94 5.77
CA TYR A 225 9.88 -8.57 6.46
C TYR A 225 9.43 -9.50 7.57
N THR A 226 10.17 -10.60 7.72
CA THR A 226 9.91 -11.64 8.71
C THR A 226 10.16 -11.11 10.14
N GLY A 227 9.52 -11.69 11.15
CA GLY A 227 9.70 -11.29 12.56
C GLY A 227 8.71 -10.25 13.08
N THR A 228 7.81 -9.75 12.22
CA THR A 228 6.69 -8.86 12.60
C THR A 228 5.36 -9.39 12.04
N MET A 229 4.22 -8.79 12.43
CA MET A 229 2.90 -9.13 11.88
C MET A 229 2.74 -8.58 10.44
N ASN A 230 3.45 -9.17 9.48
CA ASN A 230 3.51 -8.72 8.08
C ASN A 230 2.84 -9.69 7.08
N ASN A 231 1.76 -10.37 7.50
CA ASN A 231 0.95 -11.16 6.57
C ASN A 231 0.02 -10.23 5.75
N TYR A 232 0.60 -9.49 4.80
CA TYR A 232 -0.15 -8.52 3.98
C TYR A 232 -1.29 -9.18 3.20
N PHE A 233 -1.07 -10.36 2.62
CA PHE A 233 -2.13 -11.13 1.98
C PHE A 233 -3.26 -11.47 2.97
N GLY A 234 -2.95 -11.93 4.18
CA GLY A 234 -3.97 -12.18 5.21
C GLY A 234 -4.71 -10.93 5.69
N PHE A 235 -4.12 -9.74 5.58
CA PHE A 235 -4.77 -8.49 5.96
C PHE A 235 -5.58 -7.84 4.83
N TYR A 236 -5.20 -8.06 3.57
CA TYR A 236 -5.72 -7.30 2.43
C TYR A 236 -6.26 -8.18 1.30
N GLY A 237 -6.04 -9.49 1.32
CA GLY A 237 -6.49 -10.44 0.29
C GLY A 237 -8.00 -10.43 0.09
N LEU A 238 -8.80 -10.26 1.16
CA LEU A 238 -10.25 -10.06 1.03
C LEU A 238 -10.61 -8.86 0.14
N ILE A 239 -9.84 -7.78 0.24
CA ILE A 239 -10.10 -6.57 -0.56
C ILE A 239 -9.72 -6.83 -2.02
N ASP A 240 -8.63 -7.53 -2.27
CA ASP A 240 -8.25 -7.94 -3.63
C ASP A 240 -9.30 -8.88 -4.23
N ASP A 241 -9.84 -9.82 -3.44
CA ASP A 241 -10.93 -10.70 -3.83
C ASP A 241 -12.20 -9.93 -4.19
N TYR A 242 -12.55 -8.91 -3.40
CA TYR A 242 -13.66 -8.02 -3.70
C TYR A 242 -13.44 -7.31 -5.04
N ILE A 243 -12.25 -6.75 -5.26
CA ILE A 243 -11.92 -6.05 -6.52
C ILE A 243 -11.95 -7.01 -7.70
N SER A 244 -11.34 -8.19 -7.59
CA SER A 244 -11.28 -9.19 -8.67
C SER A 244 -12.63 -9.86 -8.93
N GLY A 245 -13.49 -9.98 -7.92
CA GLY A 245 -14.69 -10.82 -7.96
C GLY A 245 -14.35 -12.32 -7.93
N SER A 246 -13.17 -12.69 -7.43
CA SER A 246 -12.68 -14.08 -7.36
C SER A 246 -11.72 -14.27 -6.19
N LYS A 247 -11.54 -15.51 -5.71
CA LYS A 247 -10.53 -15.82 -4.67
C LYS A 247 -9.13 -15.65 -5.24
N THR A 248 -8.35 -14.73 -4.67
CA THR A 248 -6.94 -14.55 -4.98
C THR A 248 -6.08 -15.53 -4.18
N VAL A 249 -4.83 -15.70 -4.62
CA VAL A 249 -3.87 -16.60 -3.98
C VAL A 249 -2.69 -15.80 -3.41
N PRO A 250 -2.06 -16.28 -2.33
CA PRO A 250 -0.82 -15.69 -1.84
C PRO A 250 0.26 -15.67 -2.92
N PHE A 251 1.02 -14.60 -2.97
CA PHE A 251 2.17 -14.46 -3.86
C PHE A 251 3.41 -15.17 -3.31
N GLU A 252 4.25 -15.69 -4.21
CA GLU A 252 5.45 -16.47 -3.88
C GLU A 252 6.54 -15.58 -3.25
N ASN A 253 6.89 -14.47 -3.90
CA ASN A 253 7.95 -13.56 -3.46
C ASN A 253 7.49 -12.60 -2.35
N ASN A 254 7.04 -13.18 -1.24
CA ASN A 254 6.39 -12.44 -0.15
C ASN A 254 7.34 -11.97 0.97
N PHE A 255 8.61 -12.37 0.95
CA PHE A 255 9.62 -11.99 1.95
C PHE A 255 9.23 -12.31 3.41
N VAL A 256 8.27 -13.22 3.66
CA VAL A 256 7.80 -13.58 5.02
C VAL A 256 8.43 -14.86 5.58
N ASP A 257 9.01 -15.73 4.76
CA ASP A 257 9.66 -16.97 5.23
C ASP A 257 11.14 -16.74 5.61
N LYS A 258 11.45 -16.94 6.90
CA LYS A 258 12.81 -16.80 7.44
C LYS A 258 13.85 -17.68 6.74
N LYS A 259 13.45 -18.82 6.17
CA LYS A 259 14.39 -19.74 5.49
C LYS A 259 14.84 -19.22 4.14
N THR A 260 13.99 -18.49 3.44
CA THR A 260 14.21 -18.07 2.05
C THR A 260 14.44 -16.57 1.90
N VAL A 261 14.08 -15.77 2.91
CA VAL A 261 14.15 -14.30 2.84
C VAL A 261 15.55 -13.77 2.54
N GLY A 262 16.62 -14.40 3.05
CA GLY A 262 18.00 -14.00 2.74
C GLY A 262 18.32 -14.14 1.25
N LEU A 263 17.89 -15.25 0.63
CA LEU A 263 18.07 -15.48 -0.81
C LEU A 263 17.22 -14.52 -1.66
N LEU A 264 16.01 -14.19 -1.20
CA LEU A 264 15.15 -13.22 -1.86
C LEU A 264 15.74 -11.80 -1.83
N PHE A 265 16.32 -11.38 -0.70
CA PHE A 265 17.03 -10.10 -0.62
C PHE A 265 18.27 -10.07 -1.52
N ASP A 266 19.08 -11.14 -1.53
CA ASP A 266 20.24 -11.25 -2.42
C ASP A 266 19.83 -11.12 -3.89
N LYS A 267 18.79 -11.86 -4.32
CA LYS A 267 18.20 -11.76 -5.66
C LYS A 267 17.65 -10.37 -5.97
N LEU A 268 17.03 -9.69 -4.99
CA LEU A 268 16.52 -8.34 -5.14
C LEU A 268 17.69 -7.37 -5.39
N PHE A 269 18.70 -7.38 -4.53
CA PHE A 269 19.85 -6.48 -4.61
C PHE A 269 20.68 -6.70 -5.87
N SER A 270 20.79 -7.94 -6.37
CA SER A 270 21.49 -8.23 -7.62
C SER A 270 20.88 -7.57 -8.86
N LYS A 271 19.63 -7.08 -8.78
CA LYS A 271 18.87 -6.46 -9.87
C LYS A 271 18.75 -4.94 -9.78
N LEU A 272 19.46 -4.30 -8.84
CA LEU A 272 19.31 -2.85 -8.60
C LEU A 272 20.38 -1.98 -9.30
N SER A 273 21.23 -2.57 -10.13
CA SER A 273 22.39 -1.91 -10.73
C SER A 273 22.04 -0.72 -11.65
N ASN A 274 20.80 -0.64 -12.14
CA ASN A 274 20.28 0.47 -12.94
C ASN A 274 19.76 1.66 -12.13
N PHE A 275 19.75 1.60 -10.80
CA PHE A 275 19.34 2.72 -9.93
C PHE A 275 20.59 3.34 -9.29
N LYS A 276 20.67 4.68 -9.30
CA LYS A 276 21.84 5.42 -8.77
C LYS A 276 21.88 5.40 -7.25
N TYR A 277 20.70 5.41 -6.61
CA TYR A 277 20.56 5.39 -5.16
C TYR A 277 19.51 4.36 -4.71
N TRP A 278 19.84 3.57 -3.70
CA TRP A 278 18.91 2.61 -3.11
C TRP A 278 18.61 3.02 -1.67
N TYR A 279 17.34 3.03 -1.31
CA TYR A 279 16.87 3.33 0.03
C TYR A 279 16.08 2.14 0.54
N LEU A 280 16.58 1.45 1.57
CA LEU A 280 15.88 0.35 2.22
C LEU A 280 15.43 0.77 3.62
N SER A 281 14.12 0.80 3.84
CA SER A 281 13.53 0.97 5.17
C SER A 281 13.36 -0.38 5.84
N TYR A 282 13.75 -0.46 7.10
CA TYR A 282 13.78 -1.73 7.82
C TYR A 282 13.55 -1.58 9.33
N ASN A 283 12.78 -2.48 9.92
CA ASN A 283 12.52 -2.49 11.36
C ASN A 283 13.58 -3.34 12.09
N ASN A 284 14.07 -2.85 13.24
CA ASN A 284 15.10 -3.53 14.02
C ASN A 284 14.69 -4.88 14.64
N SER A 285 13.40 -5.19 14.71
CA SER A 285 12.87 -6.46 15.22
C SER A 285 12.69 -7.52 14.12
N SER A 286 13.08 -7.19 12.89
CA SER A 286 12.88 -8.03 11.71
C SER A 286 14.07 -8.92 11.40
N PHE A 287 13.84 -9.94 10.57
CA PHE A 287 14.88 -10.80 10.02
C PHE A 287 14.83 -10.79 8.47
N PRO A 288 15.97 -10.68 7.76
CA PRO A 288 17.37 -10.70 8.23
C PRO A 288 17.75 -9.53 9.15
N THR A 289 18.73 -9.75 10.03
CA THR A 289 19.25 -8.73 10.94
C THR A 289 19.95 -7.60 10.18
N LYS A 290 20.22 -6.48 10.87
CA LYS A 290 20.97 -5.35 10.31
C LYS A 290 22.32 -5.78 9.71
N ASP A 291 23.06 -6.62 10.43
CA ASP A 291 24.40 -7.06 10.00
C ASP A 291 24.32 -8.02 8.82
N GLU A 292 23.30 -8.89 8.77
CA GLU A 292 23.05 -9.76 7.62
C GLU A 292 22.64 -8.96 6.37
N LEU A 293 21.79 -7.93 6.53
CA LEU A 293 21.45 -7.02 5.42
C LEU A 293 22.67 -6.24 4.94
N LEU A 294 23.51 -5.73 5.84
CA LEU A 294 24.78 -5.11 5.48
C LEU A 294 25.67 -6.08 4.71
N TYR A 295 25.80 -7.32 5.17
CA TYR A 295 26.58 -8.34 4.48
C TYR A 295 26.06 -8.57 3.06
N LEU A 296 24.74 -8.68 2.86
CA LEU A 296 24.14 -8.84 1.53
C LEU A 296 24.34 -7.61 0.64
N LEU A 297 24.10 -6.41 1.15
CA LEU A 297 24.27 -5.15 0.40
C LEU A 297 25.73 -4.92 -0.03
N ASN A 298 26.69 -5.26 0.84
CA ASN A 298 28.13 -5.11 0.56
C ASN A 298 28.62 -5.98 -0.61
N LYS A 299 27.85 -6.99 -1.05
CA LYS A 299 28.17 -7.74 -2.27
C LYS A 299 28.01 -6.90 -3.55
N TYR A 300 27.21 -5.84 -3.50
CA TYR A 300 26.81 -5.07 -4.67
C TYR A 300 27.21 -3.59 -4.63
N SER A 301 27.52 -3.03 -3.46
CA SER A 301 28.07 -1.68 -3.32
C SER A 301 28.95 -1.56 -2.08
N ASN A 302 30.03 -0.78 -2.18
CA ASN A 302 30.90 -0.45 -1.05
C ASN A 302 30.48 0.86 -0.34
N ASN A 303 29.49 1.56 -0.88
CA ASN A 303 29.06 2.87 -0.41
C ASN A 303 27.67 2.78 0.25
N ILE A 304 27.68 2.34 1.50
CA ILE A 304 26.47 2.09 2.30
C ILE A 304 26.53 2.92 3.58
N GLN A 305 25.49 3.71 3.81
CA GLN A 305 25.26 4.42 5.06
C GLN A 305 24.00 3.86 5.72
N VAL A 306 23.99 3.79 7.06
CA VAL A 306 22.78 3.44 7.83
C VAL A 306 22.43 4.56 8.79
N ILE A 307 21.19 5.05 8.70
CA ILE A 307 20.64 6.03 9.64
C ILE A 307 19.61 5.34 10.51
N GLU A 308 19.64 5.59 11.83
CA GLU A 308 18.66 5.04 12.78
C GLU A 308 17.71 6.12 13.28
N ARG A 309 16.42 5.80 13.36
CA ARG A 309 15.41 6.66 13.99
C ARG A 309 14.55 5.86 14.95
N LYS A 310 14.37 6.35 16.18
CA LYS A 310 13.38 5.76 17.10
C LYS A 310 11.98 5.88 16.48
N HIS A 311 11.28 4.75 16.32
CA HIS A 311 9.96 4.74 15.70
C HIS A 311 8.98 3.87 16.49
N ASN A 312 7.98 4.52 17.10
CA ASN A 312 6.95 3.83 17.86
C ASN A 312 5.79 3.38 16.94
N TYR A 313 5.82 2.12 16.51
CA TYR A 313 4.67 1.46 15.89
C TYR A 313 3.54 1.32 16.91
N LYS A 314 2.49 2.14 16.83
CA LYS A 314 1.28 1.98 17.66
C LYS A 314 0.40 0.87 17.07
N ILE A 315 0.62 -0.37 17.50
CA ILE A 315 -0.17 -1.54 17.06
C ILE A 315 -1.33 -1.83 18.04
N THR A 316 -1.21 -1.46 19.32
CA THR A 316 -2.28 -1.54 20.34
C THR A 316 -2.15 -0.41 21.37
N GLY A 317 -3.24 -0.07 22.07
CA GLY A 317 -3.30 1.02 23.05
C GLY A 317 -2.70 0.72 24.43
N LYS A 318 -1.82 -0.29 24.55
CA LYS A 318 -1.08 -0.57 25.78
C LYS A 318 0.38 -0.14 25.60
N GLU A 319 0.90 0.62 26.55
CA GLU A 319 2.33 0.89 26.68
C GLU A 319 3.06 -0.43 26.98
N LYS A 320 3.64 -1.05 25.94
CA LYS A 320 4.72 -2.01 26.13
C LYS A 320 6.04 -1.29 25.87
N LYS A 321 6.95 -1.48 26.82
CA LYS A 321 8.29 -0.89 26.94
C LYS A 321 9.08 -0.91 25.62
N GLU A 322 9.54 0.29 25.26
CA GLU A 322 10.71 0.74 24.49
C GLU A 322 11.49 -0.24 23.57
N ASN A 323 11.77 0.26 22.34
CA ASN A 323 12.91 0.00 21.43
C ASN A 323 12.60 -0.42 19.97
N ASN A 324 11.44 -0.11 19.42
CA ASN A 324 11.30 -0.16 17.95
C ASN A 324 12.09 0.98 17.30
N LYS A 325 13.03 0.63 16.43
CA LYS A 325 13.83 1.56 15.62
C LYS A 325 13.62 1.25 14.15
N GLU A 326 13.55 2.32 13.36
CA GLU A 326 13.66 2.25 11.91
C GLU A 326 15.13 2.41 11.52
N TYR A 327 15.61 1.51 10.68
CA TYR A 327 16.86 1.64 9.93
C TYR A 327 16.53 2.11 8.51
N LEU A 328 17.26 3.12 8.04
CA LEU A 328 17.28 3.51 6.65
C LEU A 328 18.69 3.23 6.11
N PHE A 329 18.81 2.19 5.29
CA PHE A 329 20.02 1.93 4.53
C PHE A 329 20.01 2.79 3.28
N ILE A 330 21.07 3.55 3.07
CA ILE A 330 21.26 4.42 1.92
C ILE A 330 22.47 3.89 1.17
N VAL A 331 22.24 3.41 -0.03
CA VAL A 331 23.28 2.88 -0.91
C VAL A 331 23.48 3.83 -2.06
N LYS A 332 24.71 4.27 -2.29
CA LYS A 332 25.11 4.87 -3.55
C LYS A 332 25.66 3.76 -4.43
N ASN A 333 25.09 3.60 -5.61
CA ASN A 333 25.49 2.53 -6.50
C ASN A 333 26.73 2.96 -7.31
N ASP A 334 27.90 2.46 -6.91
CA ASP A 334 29.16 2.73 -7.60
C ASP A 334 29.25 2.03 -8.97
N LEU A 335 28.41 1.02 -9.20
CA LEU A 335 28.29 0.27 -10.45
C LEU A 335 27.16 0.77 -11.35
N TYR A 336 26.62 1.97 -11.08
CA TYR A 336 25.57 2.57 -11.88
C TYR A 336 26.01 2.70 -13.33
N GLN A 337 25.44 1.87 -14.20
CA GLN A 337 25.61 2.00 -15.63
C GLN A 337 24.46 2.83 -16.18
N GLU A 338 24.77 4.06 -16.60
CA GLU A 338 23.86 4.85 -17.40
C GLU A 338 23.65 4.10 -18.72
N ASN A 339 22.53 3.39 -18.85
CA ASN A 339 22.20 2.68 -20.07
C ASN A 339 21.90 3.70 -21.17
N ILE A 340 22.95 4.20 -21.82
CA ILE A 340 22.87 4.99 -23.04
C ILE A 340 22.42 4.02 -24.15
N LYS A 341 21.11 3.81 -24.29
CA LYS A 341 20.59 3.36 -25.58
C LYS A 341 20.77 4.53 -26.54
N LYS A 342 21.88 4.52 -27.29
CA LYS A 342 22.01 5.30 -28.52
C LYS A 342 20.77 5.03 -29.36
N SER A 343 19.93 6.04 -29.55
CA SER A 343 18.96 6.05 -30.62
C SER A 343 19.75 5.98 -31.92
N TYR A 344 19.80 4.81 -32.55
CA TYR A 344 20.18 4.75 -33.95
C TYR A 344 19.06 5.46 -34.69
N ALA A 345 19.35 6.68 -35.15
CA ALA A 345 18.57 7.32 -36.19
C ALA A 345 18.52 6.32 -37.35
N THR A 346 17.31 5.84 -37.67
CA THR A 346 17.01 5.24 -38.95
C THR A 346 17.33 6.31 -40.00
N ALA A 347 18.50 6.21 -40.60
CA ALA A 347 18.79 6.88 -41.86
C ALA A 347 17.90 6.21 -42.91
N GLU A 348 16.96 6.99 -43.44
CA GLU A 348 16.24 6.66 -44.65
C GLU A 348 17.25 6.40 -45.79
N LEU A 349 17.03 5.31 -46.51
CA LEU A 349 17.52 5.09 -47.86
C LEU A 349 16.32 4.75 -48.75
#